data_AF-A0A0Q7NP26-F1
#
_entry.id   AF-A0A0Q7NP26-F1
#
_cell.length_a   1.000
_cell.length_b   1.000
_cell.length_c   1.000
_cell.angle_alpha   90.00
_cell.angle_beta   90.00
_cell.angle_gamma   90.00
#
_symmetry.space_group_name_H-M   'P 1'
#
loop_
_entity.id
_entity.type
_entity.pdbx_description
1 polymer ?
#
loop_
_entity_poly.entity_id
_entity_poly.type
_entity_poly.pdbx_seq_one_letter_code
_entity_poly.pdbx_strand_id
1 'polypeptide(L)' 'MTTTLDAEVLAILRPGGLLTADTIARNLNVPPWRVVRALHALRRNGDAFQNRQAEWQIAAGQRRPERQSAR' A
#
# COMPACT_ATOMS: atom_id res chain seq x y z
N MET A 1 4.20 13.17 -0.73
CA MET A 1 2.98 13.24 -1.54
C MET A 1 2.52 11.81 -1.80
N THR A 2 1.32 11.46 -1.36
CA THR A 2 0.67 10.19 -1.70
C THR A 2 0.15 10.31 -3.12
N THR A 3 0.59 9.45 -4.03
CA THR A 3 0.12 9.46 -5.42
C THR A 3 -1.28 8.85 -5.51
N THR A 4 -2.03 9.14 -6.57
CA THR A 4 -3.36 8.52 -6.81
C THR A 4 -3.28 7.00 -6.71
N LEU A 5 -2.22 6.41 -7.27
CA LEU A 5 -1.99 4.97 -7.25
C LEU A 5 -1.77 4.43 -5.83
N ASP A 6 -1.06 5.16 -4.97
CA ASP A 6 -0.85 4.74 -3.58
C ASP A 6 -2.19 4.65 -2.82
N ALA A 7 -3.11 5.59 -3.08
CA ALA A 7 -4.43 5.60 -2.48
C ALA A 7 -5.32 4.45 -3.01
N GLU A 8 -5.25 4.15 -4.30
CA GLU A 8 -5.96 3.02 -4.91
C GLU A 8 -5.46 1.67 -4.39
N VAL A 9 -4.13 1.49 -4.32
CA VAL A 9 -3.51 0.29 -3.73
C VAL A 9 -3.90 0.13 -2.27
N LEU A 10 -3.89 1.21 -1.49
CA LEU A 10 -4.33 1.18 -0.10
C LEU A 10 -5.81 0.80 0.01
N ALA A 11 -6.68 1.36 -0.84
CA ALA A 11 -8.10 1.04 -0.87
C ALA A 11 -8.37 -0.45 -1.17
N ILE A 12 -7.58 -1.06 -2.06
CA ILE A 12 -7.62 -2.51 -2.35
C ILE A 12 -7.22 -3.34 -1.13
N LEU A 13 -6.27 -2.87 -0.31
CA LEU A 13 -5.81 -3.57 0.89
C LEU A 13 -6.73 -3.35 2.11
N ARG A 14 -7.56 -2.30 2.13
CA ARG A 14 -8.46 -1.93 3.25
C ARG A 14 -9.43 -3.03 3.73
N PRO A 15 -9.95 -3.92 2.88
CA PRO A 15 -10.77 -5.05 3.33
C PRO A 15 -10.02 -6.03 4.24
N GLY A 16 -8.69 -5.90 4.40
CA GLY A 16 -7.89 -6.72 5.30
C GLY A 16 -7.37 -8.02 4.69
N GLY A 17 -7.43 -8.15 3.37
CA GLY A 17 -6.95 -9.33 2.65
C GLY A 17 -5.43 -9.35 2.44
N LEU A 18 -4.87 -10.54 2.36
CA LEU A 18 -3.52 -10.81 1.88
C LEU A 18 -3.53 -10.79 0.36
N LEU A 19 -2.86 -9.83 -0.27
CA LEU A 19 -2.83 -9.69 -1.73
C LEU A 19 -1.41 -9.60 -2.26
N THR A 20 -1.12 -10.32 -3.34
CA THR A 20 0.15 -10.16 -4.06
C THR A 20 0.12 -8.89 -4.92
N ALA A 21 1.29 -8.32 -5.21
CA ALA A 21 1.41 -7.15 -6.10
C ALA A 21 0.79 -7.42 -7.48
N ASP A 22 0.86 -8.66 -7.94
CA ASP A 22 0.33 -9.13 -9.21
C ASP A 22 -1.22 -9.17 -9.22
N THR A 23 -1.85 -9.61 -8.12
CA THR A 23 -3.31 -9.55 -7.96
C THR A 23 -3.81 -8.11 -7.88
N ILE A 24 -3.09 -7.24 -7.18
CA ILE A 24 -3.43 -5.81 -7.12
C ILE A 24 -3.28 -5.17 -8.50
N ALA A 25 -2.23 -5.51 -9.25
CA ALA A 25 -2.00 -5.03 -10.61
C ALA A 25 -3.14 -5.41 -11.57
N ARG A 26 -3.63 -6.65 -11.48
CA ARG A 26 -4.82 -7.08 -12.23
C ARG A 26 -6.07 -6.29 -11.86
N ASN A 27 -6.34 -6.11 -10.57
CA ASN A 27 -7.53 -5.38 -10.10
C ASN A 27 -7.54 -3.91 -10.55
N LEU A 28 -6.37 -3.28 -10.59
CA LEU A 28 -6.22 -1.88 -10.98
C LEU A 28 -5.94 -1.70 -12.48
N ASN A 29 -5.78 -2.80 -13.24
CA ASN A 29 -5.37 -2.78 -14.64
C ASN A 29 -4.11 -1.92 -14.90
N VAL A 30 -3.09 -2.09 -14.05
CA VAL A 30 -1.82 -1.36 -14.14
C VAL A 30 -0.63 -2.32 -14.17
N PRO A 31 0.55 -1.89 -14.68
CA PRO A 31 1.75 -2.72 -14.67
C PRO A 31 2.19 -3.11 -13.24
N PRO A 32 2.61 -4.38 -13.01
CA PRO A 32 3.04 -4.84 -11.69
C PRO A 32 4.15 -4.01 -11.05
N TRP A 33 5.10 -3.49 -11.84
CA TRP A 33 6.19 -2.67 -11.32
C TRP A 33 5.71 -1.35 -10.68
N ARG A 34 4.59 -0.78 -11.18
CA ARG A 34 3.99 0.44 -10.60
C ARG A 34 3.39 0.14 -9.24
N VAL A 35 2.69 -0.97 -9.13
CA VAL A 35 2.12 -1.44 -7.86
C VAL A 35 3.21 -1.74 -6.85
N VAL A 36 4.29 -2.41 -7.26
CA VAL A 36 5.44 -2.68 -6.38
C VAL A 36 6.03 -1.37 -5.86
N ARG A 37 6.22 -0.34 -6.71
CA ARG A 37 6.68 0.98 -6.23
C ARG A 37 5.73 1.60 -5.21
N ALA A 38 4.42 1.57 -5.45
CA ALA A 38 3.40 2.09 -4.54
C ALA A 38 3.41 1.36 -3.20
N LEU A 39 3.45 0.02 -3.21
CA LEU A 39 3.54 -0.83 -2.03
C LEU A 39 4.81 -0.55 -1.21
N HIS A 40 5.95 -0.36 -1.85
CA HIS A 40 7.17 0.05 -1.16
C HIS A 40 7.05 1.46 -0.55
N ALA A 41 6.37 2.40 -1.21
CA ALA A 41 6.10 3.72 -0.65
C ALA A 41 5.20 3.63 0.59
N LEU A 42 4.11 2.86 0.52
CA LEU A 42 3.21 2.58 1.64
C LEU A 42 3.95 1.91 2.81
N ARG A 43 4.85 0.96 2.53
CA ARG A 43 5.70 0.34 3.55
C ARG A 43 6.63 1.31 4.23
N ARG A 44 7.29 2.19 3.48
CA ARG A 44 8.13 3.26 4.08
C ARG A 44 7.32 4.21 4.94
N ASN A 45 6.04 4.41 4.61
CA ASN A 45 5.13 5.21 5.41
C ASN A 45 4.54 4.47 6.61
N GLY A 46 4.66 3.14 6.67
CA GLY A 46 4.08 2.32 7.74
C GLY A 46 2.62 1.97 7.52
N ASP A 47 2.06 2.20 6.33
CA ASP A 47 0.65 1.96 6.02
C ASP A 47 0.39 0.49 5.60
N ALA A 48 1.41 -0.17 5.05
CA ALA A 48 1.32 -1.57 4.59
C ALA A 48 2.61 -2.33 4.92
N PHE A 49 2.50 -3.65 5.02
CA PHE A 49 3.68 -4.52 5.15
C PHE A 49 3.55 -5.75 4.27
N GLN A 50 4.72 -6.35 4.00
CA GLN A 50 4.85 -7.56 3.19
C GLN A 50 5.20 -8.73 4.11
N ASN A 51 4.50 -9.85 3.96
CA ASN A 51 4.79 -11.09 4.69
C ASN A 51 5.89 -11.92 3.97
N ARG A 52 6.27 -13.07 4.55
CA ARG A 52 7.29 -13.96 3.97
C ARG A 52 6.87 -14.62 2.65
N GLN A 53 5.58 -14.65 2.35
CA GLN A 53 5.00 -15.18 1.10
C GLN A 53 4.87 -14.10 0.01
N ALA A 54 5.47 -12.92 0.23
CA ALA A 54 5.39 -11.77 -0.65
C ALA A 54 3.97 -11.16 -0.80
N GLU A 55 3.05 -11.50 0.11
CA GLU A 55 1.71 -10.93 0.17
C GLU A 55 1.71 -9.65 0.99
N TRP A 56 0.85 -8.72 0.61
CA TRP A 56 0.73 -7.40 1.17
C TRP A 56 -0.58 -7.25 1.93
N GLN A 57 -0.52 -6.55 3.05
CA GLN A 57 -1.66 -6.24 3.90
C GLN A 57 -1.47 -4.90 4.59
N ILE A 58 -2.57 -4.33 5.08
CA ILE A 58 -2.52 -3.09 5.89
C ILE A 58 -1.84 -3.38 7.23
N ALA A 59 -0.97 -2.47 7.65
CA ALA A 59 -0.48 -2.45 9.02
C ALA A 59 -1.66 -2.08 9.95
N ALA A 60 -2.17 -3.07 10.69
CA ALA A 60 -3.23 -2.88 11.67
C ALA A 60 -2.70 -2.02 12.83
N GLY A 61 -2.80 -0.71 12.66
CA GLY A 61 -2.35 0.29 13.61
C GLY A 61 -1.49 1.34 12.93
N GLN A 62 -2.14 2.36 12.37
CA GLN A 62 -1.72 3.78 12.21
C GLN A 62 -2.67 4.40 11.16
N ARG A 63 -3.91 4.78 11.51
CA ARG A 63 -4.16 6.21 11.77
C ARG A 63 -2.88 6.90 12.24
N ARG A 64 -2.00 7.25 11.30
CA ARG A 64 -0.92 8.20 11.58
C ARG A 64 -1.63 9.49 12.02
N PRO A 65 -1.40 10.01 13.24
CA PRO A 65 -1.76 11.38 13.51
C PRO A 65 -0.99 12.22 12.49
N GLU A 66 -1.76 13.03 11.76
CA GLU A 66 -1.37 14.07 10.82
C GLU A 66 0.07 14.51 11.12
N ARG A 67 1.00 14.24 10.19
CA ARG A 67 2.35 14.79 10.29
C ARG A 67 2.17 16.31 10.32
N GLN A 68 2.20 16.88 11.52
CA GLN A 68 2.44 18.30 11.71
C GLN A 68 3.76 18.57 10.99
N SER A 69 3.67 19.23 9.84
CA SER A 69 4.77 20.01 9.29
C SER A 69 5.14 21.03 10.36
N ALA A 70 6.08 20.66 11.22
CA ALA A 70 6.80 21.65 12.01
C ALA A 70 7.64 22.47 11.03
N ARG A 71 7.35 23.78 11.07
CA ARG A 71 7.97 24.88 10.34
C ARG A 71 9.50 24.82 10.31
#